data_AF-A0A7V2AJD5-F1
#
_entry.id   AF-A0A7V2AJD5-F1
#
_cell.length_a   1.000
_cell.length_b   1.000
_cell.length_c   1.000
_cell.angle_alpha   90.00
_cell.angle_beta   90.00
_cell.angle_gamma   90.00
#
_symmetry.space_group_name_H-M   'P 1'
#
loop_
_entity.id
_entity.type
_entity.pdbx_description
1 polymer ?
#
loop_
_entity_poly.entity_id
_entity_poly.type
_entity_poly.pdbx_seq_one_letter_code
_entity_poly.pdbx_strand_id
1 'polypeptide(L)'
;GLINFGPLPMCNGLTRLQTRFLDDDQTISTVMEECGNDLDAEAAHDLGLVTFIPDDLDWHDEVRLALEERASFSPDALTGMEASLRFAGPETLETKIFGRLSAWQNWIFQRPNAVGEEGALKRFGTGLKASYDAKRI
;
A
#
# COMPACT_ATOMS: atom_id res chain seq x y z
N GLY A 1 5.74 13.49 -18.77
CA GLY A 1 6.38 14.77 -18.39
C GLY A 1 7.35 14.55 -17.24
N LEU A 2 8.40 15.40 -17.12
CA LEU A 2 9.51 15.22 -16.16
C LEU A 2 9.08 15.08 -14.68
N ILE A 3 7.87 15.54 -14.33
CA ILE A 3 7.31 15.41 -12.98
C ILE A 3 7.20 13.96 -12.48
N ASN A 4 7.07 12.99 -13.39
CA ASN A 4 6.91 11.58 -13.05
C ASN A 4 8.22 10.91 -12.59
N PHE A 5 9.37 11.54 -12.84
CA PHE A 5 10.71 10.96 -12.66
C PHE A 5 11.54 11.63 -11.56
N GLY A 6 10.96 12.48 -10.70
CA GLY A 6 11.76 13.12 -9.66
C GLY A 6 11.01 13.82 -8.54
N PRO A 7 10.27 14.91 -8.82
CA PRO A 7 9.88 15.86 -7.77
C PRO A 7 8.85 15.33 -6.75
N LEU A 8 8.27 14.16 -6.99
CA LEU A 8 7.18 13.61 -6.17
C LEU A 8 7.52 12.19 -5.65
N PRO A 9 8.56 12.02 -4.82
CA PRO A 9 8.90 10.73 -4.25
C PRO A 9 7.80 10.27 -3.27
N MET A 10 7.67 8.95 -3.16
CA MET A 10 6.95 8.30 -2.08
C MET A 10 7.82 8.29 -0.82
N CYS A 11 7.25 7.87 0.32
CA CYS A 11 7.98 7.86 1.58
C CYS A 11 9.14 6.84 1.62
N ASN A 12 9.24 5.92 0.66
CA ASN A 12 10.38 5.02 0.49
C ASN A 12 11.57 5.68 -0.25
N GLY A 13 11.45 6.96 -0.65
CA GLY A 13 12.50 7.70 -1.36
C GLY A 13 12.49 7.50 -2.88
N LEU A 14 11.59 6.66 -3.42
CA LEU A 14 11.46 6.38 -4.84
C LEU A 14 10.26 7.12 -5.43
N THR A 15 10.30 7.45 -6.72
CA THR A 15 9.09 7.83 -7.45
C THR A 15 8.12 6.64 -7.57
N ARG A 16 6.87 6.91 -7.97
CA ARG A 16 5.89 5.84 -8.22
C ARG A 16 6.28 4.94 -9.39
N LEU A 17 6.91 5.51 -10.43
CA LEU A 17 7.42 4.72 -11.55
C LEU A 17 8.56 3.82 -11.10
N GLN A 18 9.55 4.35 -10.37
CA GLN A 18 10.62 3.54 -9.79
C GLN A 18 10.08 2.42 -8.90
N THR A 19 9.12 2.73 -8.02
CA THR A 19 8.50 1.71 -7.15
C THR A 19 7.77 0.63 -7.99
N ARG A 20 7.08 1.01 -9.07
CA ARG A 20 6.39 0.07 -9.96
C ARG A 20 7.35 -0.93 -10.61
N PHE A 21 8.54 -0.48 -11.00
CA PHE A 21 9.56 -1.31 -11.62
C PHE A 21 10.62 -1.80 -10.64
N LEU A 22 10.36 -1.76 -9.33
CA LEU A 22 11.27 -2.21 -8.27
C LEU A 22 12.68 -1.59 -8.36
N ASP A 23 12.75 -0.33 -8.78
CA ASP A 23 13.99 0.43 -9.01
C ASP A 23 14.91 -0.19 -10.09
N ASP A 24 14.32 -0.84 -11.10
CA ASP A 24 15.03 -1.26 -12.31
C ASP A 24 15.36 -0.06 -13.22
N ASP A 25 16.59 0.44 -13.08
CA ASP A 25 17.13 1.56 -13.84
C ASP A 25 17.00 1.39 -15.36
N GLN A 26 17.08 0.15 -15.88
CA GLN A 26 17.00 -0.10 -17.31
C GLN A 26 15.59 0.19 -17.83
N THR A 27 14.58 -0.40 -17.19
CA THR A 27 13.17 -0.18 -17.56
C THR A 27 12.76 1.29 -17.36
N ILE A 28 13.22 1.92 -16.27
CA ILE A 28 12.97 3.36 -16.03
C ILE A 28 13.56 4.23 -17.15
N SER A 29 14.77 3.92 -17.61
CA SER A 29 15.40 4.66 -18.70
C SER A 29 14.61 4.52 -20.01
N THR A 30 14.18 3.32 -20.36
CA THR A 30 13.32 3.08 -21.54
C THR A 30 12.00 3.86 -21.45
N VAL A 31 11.35 3.86 -20.29
CA VAL A 31 10.12 4.65 -20.08
C VAL A 31 10.40 6.15 -20.15
N MET A 32 11.59 6.60 -19.77
CA MET A 32 11.98 8.01 -19.84
C MET A 32 12.18 8.50 -21.27
N GLU A 33 12.64 7.64 -22.18
CA GLU A 33 12.79 7.94 -23.61
C GLU A 33 11.45 8.30 -24.27
N GLU A 34 10.34 7.73 -23.79
CA GLU A 34 8.98 8.02 -24.26
C GLU A 34 8.35 9.26 -23.62
N CYS A 35 9.10 9.99 -22.78
CA CYS A 35 8.56 11.15 -22.10
C CYS A 35 8.20 12.28 -23.06
N GLY A 36 6.90 12.56 -23.20
CA GLY A 36 6.37 13.62 -24.04
C GLY A 36 5.73 13.12 -25.33
N ASN A 37 5.87 11.82 -25.62
CA ASN A 37 5.12 11.15 -26.68
C ASN A 37 3.73 10.76 -26.15
N ASP A 38 2.76 10.73 -27.07
CA ASP A 38 1.44 10.14 -26.80
C ASP A 38 1.55 8.62 -26.98
N LEU A 39 1.17 7.88 -25.94
CA LEU A 39 1.15 6.41 -25.95
C LEU A 39 -0.28 5.92 -26.12
N ASP A 40 -0.47 4.95 -27.03
CA ASP A 40 -1.71 4.18 -27.09
C ASP A 40 -1.72 3.09 -26.00
N ALA A 41 -2.83 2.34 -25.93
CA ALA A 41 -3.02 1.32 -24.90
C ALA A 41 -1.97 0.20 -25.00
N GLU A 42 -1.66 -0.27 -26.21
CA GLU A 42 -0.70 -1.34 -26.46
C GLU A 42 0.71 -0.91 -26.05
N ALA A 43 1.17 0.27 -26.49
CA ALA A 43 2.47 0.80 -26.12
C ALA A 43 2.58 1.03 -24.59
N ALA A 44 1.53 1.54 -23.95
CA ALA A 44 1.52 1.71 -22.49
C ALA A 44 1.56 0.37 -21.75
N HIS A 45 0.91 -0.67 -22.27
CA HIS A 45 0.93 -2.01 -21.70
C HIS A 45 2.29 -2.70 -21.88
N ASP A 46 2.89 -2.60 -23.07
CA ASP A 46 4.19 -3.19 -23.39
C ASP A 46 5.34 -2.55 -22.60
N LEU A 47 5.26 -1.23 -22.36
CA LEU A 47 6.14 -0.52 -21.42
C LEU A 47 5.85 -0.85 -19.95
N GLY A 48 4.82 -1.67 -19.70
CA GLY A 48 4.41 -2.05 -18.37
C GLY A 48 3.93 -0.87 -17.54
N LEU A 49 3.33 0.18 -18.12
CA LEU A 49 2.80 1.35 -17.41
C LEU A 49 1.38 1.14 -16.87
N VAL A 50 0.63 0.23 -17.49
CA VAL A 50 -0.74 -0.17 -17.09
C VAL A 50 -0.79 -1.66 -16.77
N THR A 51 -1.88 -2.11 -16.14
CA THR A 51 -2.00 -3.50 -15.66
C THR A 51 -2.61 -4.43 -16.69
N PHE A 52 -3.60 -3.95 -17.47
CA PHE A 52 -4.29 -4.69 -18.52
C PHE A 52 -5.00 -3.70 -19.45
N ILE A 53 -5.37 -4.15 -20.66
CA ILE A 53 -5.94 -3.32 -21.74
C ILE A 53 -7.14 -4.03 -22.40
N PRO A 54 -8.32 -4.05 -21.75
CA PRO A 54 -9.48 -4.66 -22.37
C PRO A 54 -9.96 -3.83 -23.56
N ASP A 55 -10.55 -4.51 -24.53
CA ASP A 55 -11.22 -3.83 -25.65
C ASP A 55 -12.56 -3.22 -25.20
N ASP A 56 -13.26 -2.58 -26.14
CA ASP A 56 -14.53 -1.89 -25.88
C ASP A 56 -15.68 -2.84 -25.52
N LEU A 57 -15.59 -4.10 -25.93
CA LEU A 57 -16.58 -5.13 -25.62
C LEU A 57 -16.40 -5.65 -24.19
N ASP A 58 -15.16 -5.85 -23.76
CA ASP A 58 -14.84 -6.46 -22.46
C ASP A 58 -14.66 -5.44 -21.33
N TRP A 59 -14.38 -4.17 -21.64
CA TRP A 59 -14.07 -3.12 -20.66
C TRP A 59 -15.07 -3.05 -19.50
N HIS A 60 -16.37 -3.04 -19.82
CA HIS A 60 -17.42 -2.89 -18.83
C HIS A 60 -17.48 -4.07 -17.87
N ASP A 61 -17.25 -5.28 -18.36
CA ASP A 61 -17.33 -6.49 -17.56
C ASP A 61 -16.06 -6.71 -16.75
N GLU A 62 -14.88 -6.55 -17.34
CA GLU A 62 -13.61 -6.74 -16.62
C GLU A 62 -13.43 -5.74 -15.47
N VAL A 63 -13.69 -4.46 -15.72
CA VAL A 63 -13.56 -3.42 -14.67
C VAL A 63 -14.61 -3.63 -13.58
N ARG A 64 -15.84 -4.00 -13.95
CA ARG A 64 -16.91 -4.29 -12.98
C ARG A 64 -16.54 -5.49 -12.11
N LEU A 65 -16.06 -6.59 -12.71
CA LEU A 65 -15.63 -7.77 -11.98
C LEU A 65 -14.49 -7.45 -11.00
N ALA A 66 -13.47 -6.70 -11.43
CA ALA A 66 -12.37 -6.29 -10.54
C ALA A 66 -12.86 -5.46 -9.33
N LEU A 67 -13.87 -4.61 -9.53
CA LEU A 67 -14.47 -3.82 -8.45
C LEU A 67 -15.35 -4.67 -7.52
N GLU A 68 -16.15 -5.57 -8.08
CA GLU A 68 -16.99 -6.52 -7.34
C GLU A 68 -16.12 -7.45 -6.48
N GLU A 69 -15.04 -7.99 -7.04
CA GLU A 69 -14.07 -8.82 -6.32
C GLU A 69 -13.46 -8.04 -5.16
N ARG A 70 -12.99 -6.80 -5.41
CA ARG A 70 -12.42 -5.95 -4.35
C ARG A 70 -13.43 -5.67 -3.23
N ALA A 71 -14.71 -5.50 -3.55
CA ALA A 71 -15.77 -5.32 -2.56
C ALA A 71 -16.11 -6.62 -1.80
N SER A 72 -15.86 -7.78 -2.41
CA SER A 72 -16.16 -9.09 -1.82
C SER A 72 -15.10 -9.58 -0.83
N PHE A 73 -13.85 -9.14 -0.95
CA PHE A 73 -12.75 -9.57 -0.09
C PHE A 73 -12.77 -8.90 1.29
N SER A 74 -12.12 -9.54 2.26
CA SER A 74 -11.94 -8.97 3.59
C SER A 74 -11.17 -7.64 3.48
N PRO A 75 -11.72 -6.53 4.02
CA PRO A 75 -11.03 -5.24 3.99
C PRO A 75 -9.72 -5.26 4.79
N ASP A 76 -9.65 -6.06 5.87
CA ASP A 76 -8.45 -6.21 6.68
C ASP A 76 -7.32 -6.87 5.88
N ALA A 77 -7.66 -7.94 5.13
CA ALA A 77 -6.71 -8.65 4.28
C ALA A 77 -6.23 -7.77 3.12
N LEU A 78 -7.14 -7.06 2.45
CA LEU A 78 -6.78 -6.14 1.37
C LEU A 78 -5.89 -4.99 1.88
N THR A 79 -6.15 -4.45 3.06
CA THR A 79 -5.32 -3.40 3.67
C THR A 79 -3.90 -3.90 3.90
N GLY A 80 -3.74 -5.10 4.46
CA GLY A 80 -2.42 -5.70 4.67
C GLY A 80 -1.69 -6.00 3.37
N MET A 81 -2.40 -6.52 2.37
CA MET A 81 -1.86 -6.79 1.03
C MET A 81 -1.39 -5.50 0.36
N GLU A 82 -2.22 -4.45 0.34
CA GLU A 82 -1.88 -3.16 -0.26
C GLU A 82 -0.69 -2.50 0.44
N ALA A 83 -0.61 -2.56 1.77
CA ALA A 83 0.52 -2.06 2.54
C ALA A 83 1.83 -2.77 2.18
N SER A 84 1.77 -4.07 1.85
CA SER A 84 2.94 -4.85 1.47
C SER A 84 3.36 -4.61 0.01
N LEU A 85 2.39 -4.58 -0.91
CA LEU A 85 2.67 -4.45 -2.34
C LEU A 85 3.06 -3.03 -2.76
N ARG A 86 2.47 -1.99 -2.14
CA ARG A 86 2.75 -0.59 -2.51
C ARG A 86 4.07 -0.06 -1.95
N PHE A 87 4.56 -0.64 -0.86
CA PHE A 87 5.80 -0.25 -0.19
C PHE A 87 6.83 -1.38 -0.28
N ALA A 88 6.95 -1.97 -1.47
CA ALA A 88 8.02 -2.91 -1.77
C ALA A 88 9.39 -2.21 -1.83
N GLY A 89 10.44 -2.96 -1.50
CA GLY A 89 11.82 -2.49 -1.62
C GLY A 89 12.33 -1.71 -0.39
N PRO A 90 12.95 -0.52 -0.57
CA PRO A 90 13.67 0.18 0.50
C PRO A 90 12.82 0.57 1.71
N GLU A 91 13.36 0.40 2.92
CA GLU A 91 12.79 0.93 4.16
C GLU A 91 13.51 2.21 4.64
N THR A 92 12.79 3.32 4.65
CA THR A 92 13.12 4.61 5.28
C THR A 92 12.59 4.74 6.72
N LEU A 93 12.85 5.87 7.39
CA LEU A 93 12.26 6.16 8.69
C LEU A 93 10.72 6.19 8.60
N GLU A 94 10.18 6.85 7.57
CA GLU A 94 8.76 7.04 7.35
C GLU A 94 8.05 5.70 7.09
N THR A 95 8.62 4.85 6.22
CA THR A 95 8.08 3.50 5.97
C THR A 95 8.14 2.62 7.23
N LYS A 96 9.15 2.77 8.09
CA LYS A 96 9.21 2.07 9.39
C LYS A 96 8.15 2.56 10.37
N ILE A 97 7.81 3.86 10.33
CA ILE A 97 6.72 4.43 11.13
C ILE A 97 5.38 3.84 10.67
N PHE A 98 5.08 3.87 9.36
CA PHE A 98 3.79 3.40 8.84
C PHE A 98 3.67 1.87 8.72
N GLY A 99 4.79 1.18 8.56
CA GLY A 99 4.88 -0.28 8.55
C GLY A 99 5.10 -0.82 9.96
N ARG A 100 6.36 -1.05 10.33
CA ARG A 100 6.75 -1.72 11.58
C ARG A 100 6.06 -1.14 12.83
N LEU A 101 6.16 0.17 13.07
CA LEU A 101 5.61 0.77 14.29
C LEU A 101 4.08 0.75 14.28
N SER A 102 3.45 1.22 13.21
CA SER A 102 1.99 1.33 13.15
C SER A 102 1.30 -0.02 13.08
N ALA A 103 1.85 -1.03 12.39
CA ALA A 103 1.27 -2.37 12.35
C ALA A 103 1.26 -3.03 13.73
N TRP A 104 2.38 -2.95 14.47
CA TRP A 104 2.44 -3.43 15.85
C TRP A 104 1.48 -2.66 16.77
N GLN A 105 1.37 -1.34 16.58
CA GLN A 105 0.44 -0.53 17.36
C GLN A 105 -1.03 -0.88 17.05
N ASN A 106 -1.38 -1.09 15.79
CA ASN A 106 -2.72 -1.52 15.38
C ASN A 106 -3.10 -2.86 16.02
N TRP A 107 -2.17 -3.81 16.06
CA TRP A 107 -2.37 -5.08 16.76
C TRP A 107 -2.60 -4.90 18.26
N ILE A 108 -1.85 -4.01 18.92
CA ILE A 108 -2.07 -3.67 20.34
C ILE A 108 -3.45 -3.06 20.55
N PHE A 109 -3.86 -2.13 19.68
CA PHE A 109 -5.13 -1.40 19.80
C PHE A 109 -6.38 -2.23 19.59
N GLN A 110 -6.27 -3.41 18.99
CA GLN A 110 -7.40 -4.32 18.84
C GLN A 110 -7.57 -5.30 20.01
N ARG A 111 -6.67 -5.25 21.02
CA ARG A 111 -6.62 -6.27 22.09
C ARG A 111 -7.15 -5.78 23.45
N PRO A 112 -7.75 -6.69 24.25
CA PRO A 112 -8.38 -6.33 25.54
C PRO A 112 -7.46 -5.65 26.55
N ASN A 113 -6.17 -6.01 26.59
CA ASN A 113 -5.20 -5.40 27.52
C ASN A 113 -5.12 -3.87 27.33
N ALA A 114 -5.29 -3.36 26.10
CA ALA A 114 -5.26 -1.93 25.82
C ALA A 114 -6.66 -1.29 25.92
N VAL A 115 -7.63 -1.81 25.16
CA VAL A 115 -8.94 -1.14 24.91
C VAL A 115 -10.14 -1.79 25.62
N GLY A 116 -9.95 -2.93 26.28
CA GLY A 116 -11.01 -3.66 26.99
C GLY A 116 -11.62 -2.89 28.16
N GLU A 117 -12.74 -3.35 28.69
CA GLU A 117 -13.42 -2.71 29.83
C GLU A 117 -12.51 -2.50 31.04
N GLU A 118 -11.67 -3.48 31.34
CA GLU A 118 -10.66 -3.40 32.41
C GLU A 118 -9.24 -3.11 31.90
N GLY A 119 -9.12 -2.71 30.62
CA GLY A 119 -7.85 -2.45 29.95
C GLY A 119 -7.19 -1.14 30.38
N ALA A 120 -5.92 -0.99 29.99
CA ALA A 120 -5.07 0.13 30.41
C ALA A 120 -5.69 1.51 30.11
N LEU A 121 -6.25 1.71 28.91
CA LEU A 121 -6.76 3.01 28.49
C LEU A 121 -7.99 3.44 29.29
N LYS A 122 -8.92 2.53 29.58
CA LYS A 122 -10.14 2.85 30.34
C LYS A 122 -9.89 3.02 31.84
N ARG A 123 -8.85 2.37 32.38
CA ARG A 123 -8.48 2.47 33.80
C ARG A 123 -7.65 3.72 34.12
N PHE A 124 -7.05 4.36 33.12
CA PHE A 124 -6.30 5.59 33.31
C PHE A 124 -7.16 6.67 34.01
N GLY A 125 -6.64 7.24 35.10
CA GLY A 125 -7.34 8.26 35.89
C GLY A 125 -8.41 7.74 36.87
N THR A 126 -8.75 6.45 36.85
CA THR A 126 -9.79 5.88 37.75
C THR A 126 -9.26 5.48 39.13
N GLY A 127 -7.94 5.40 39.32
CA GLY A 127 -7.31 4.87 40.53
C GLY A 127 -7.32 3.34 40.65
N LEU A 128 -7.95 2.64 39.70
CA LEU A 128 -8.00 1.17 39.64
C LEU A 128 -6.88 0.62 38.74
N LYS A 129 -6.32 -0.54 39.10
CA LYS A 129 -5.31 -1.23 38.30
C LYS A 129 -5.95 -1.96 37.11
N ALA A 130 -5.31 -1.92 35.95
CA ALA A 130 -5.73 -2.68 34.77
C ALA A 130 -5.51 -4.19 34.93
N SER A 131 -6.39 -4.97 34.31
CA SER A 131 -6.32 -6.43 34.23
C SER A 131 -5.66 -6.83 32.91
N TYR A 132 -4.64 -7.70 32.96
CA TYR A 132 -3.86 -8.10 31.79
C TYR A 132 -3.82 -9.62 31.65
N ASP A 133 -3.99 -10.11 30.42
CA ASP A 133 -3.50 -11.43 30.05
C ASP A 133 -1.97 -11.38 29.92
N ALA A 134 -1.28 -12.16 30.75
CA ALA A 134 0.18 -12.20 30.84
C ALA A 134 0.83 -13.15 29.83
N LYS A 135 0.04 -13.92 29.06
CA LYS A 135 0.59 -14.81 28.03
C LYS A 135 1.18 -14.00 26.87
N ARG A 136 2.38 -14.39 26.45
CA ARG A 136 3.05 -13.85 25.25
C ARG A 136 2.46 -14.50 23.99
N ILE A 137 2.63 -13.80 22.86
CA ILE A 137 2.28 -14.23 21.49
C ILE A 137 3.53 -14.09 20.63
#